data_AF-A0A328ANE9-F1
#
_entry.id   AF-A0A328ANE9-F1
#
_cell.length_a   1.000
_cell.length_b   1.000
_cell.length_c   1.000
_cell.angle_alpha   90.00
_cell.angle_beta   90.00
_cell.angle_gamma   90.00
#
_symmetry.space_group_name_H-M   'P 1'
#
loop_
_entity.id
_entity.type
_entity.pdbx_description
1 polymer ?
#
loop_
_entity_poly.entity_id
_entity_poly.type
_entity_poly.pdbx_seq_one_letter_code
_entity_poly.pdbx_strand_id
1 'polypeptide(L)'
;MRKPRDIDSELRALAEKTKGLKARKITQLGEVVAATGADALDVETLAGVLLSAVEAKDGAKEEWRRKGADFFQRARGGGASRSRAAQHAQGAP
;
A
#
# COMPACT_ATOMS: atom_id res chain seq x y z
N MET A 1 -27.33 -37.42 -8.47
CA MET A 1 -26.84 -36.81 -9.72
C MET A 1 -26.33 -35.41 -9.38
N ARG A 2 -25.02 -35.12 -9.57
CA ARG A 2 -24.48 -33.78 -9.32
C ARG A 2 -24.91 -32.86 -10.47
N LYS A 3 -25.52 -31.72 -10.16
CA LYS A 3 -25.84 -30.68 -11.16
C LYS A 3 -24.57 -30.36 -11.96
N PRO A 4 -24.64 -30.26 -13.29
CA PRO A 4 -23.50 -29.77 -14.08
C PRO A 4 -23.06 -28.43 -13.51
N ARG A 5 -21.75 -28.25 -13.29
CA ARG A 5 -21.18 -26.99 -12.79
C ARG A 5 -21.69 -25.85 -13.68
N ASP A 6 -22.23 -24.82 -13.06
CA ASP A 6 -22.61 -23.59 -13.75
C ASP A 6 -21.33 -22.79 -14.02
N ILE A 7 -20.63 -23.18 -15.09
CA ILE A 7 -19.37 -22.59 -15.52
C ILE A 7 -19.56 -21.08 -15.75
N ASP A 8 -20.73 -20.65 -16.21
CA ASP A 8 -21.03 -19.23 -16.43
C ASP A 8 -21.03 -18.45 -15.11
N SER A 9 -21.59 -19.02 -14.04
CA SER A 9 -21.53 -18.42 -12.70
C SER A 9 -20.10 -18.35 -12.15
N GLU A 10 -19.27 -19.37 -12.37
CA GLU A 10 -17.86 -19.39 -11.94
C GLU A 10 -17.04 -18.37 -12.73
N LEU A 11 -17.25 -18.26 -14.05
CA LEU A 11 -16.62 -17.25 -14.90
C LEU A 11 -17.00 -15.84 -14.47
N ARG A 12 -18.28 -15.60 -14.16
CA ARG A 12 -18.76 -14.31 -13.67
C ARG A 12 -18.15 -13.97 -12.31
N ALA A 13 -18.09 -14.93 -11.39
CA ALA A 13 -17.46 -14.74 -10.08
C ALA A 13 -15.96 -14.40 -10.21
N LEU A 14 -15.25 -15.05 -11.13
CA LEU A 14 -13.83 -14.77 -11.38
C LEU A 14 -13.61 -13.39 -12.01
N ALA A 15 -14.48 -12.98 -12.93
CA ALA A 15 -14.44 -11.65 -13.54
C ALA A 15 -14.65 -10.55 -12.49
N GLU A 16 -15.66 -10.70 -11.62
CA GLU A 16 -15.93 -9.75 -10.54
C GLU A 16 -14.79 -9.71 -9.51
N LYS A 17 -14.22 -10.86 -9.15
CA LYS A 17 -13.03 -10.92 -8.29
C LYS A 17 -11.86 -10.18 -8.92
N THR A 18 -11.62 -10.35 -10.22
CA THR A 18 -10.55 -9.67 -10.95
C THR A 18 -10.75 -8.16 -10.96
N LYS A 19 -11.97 -7.69 -11.19
CA LYS A 19 -12.31 -6.26 -11.11
C LYS A 19 -12.07 -5.71 -9.71
N GLY A 20 -12.53 -6.42 -8.68
CA GLY A 20 -12.32 -6.03 -7.28
C GLY A 20 -10.84 -5.93 -6.90
N LEU A 21 -10.01 -6.87 -7.35
CA LEU A 21 -8.56 -6.84 -7.13
C LEU A 21 -7.90 -5.65 -7.84
N LYS A 22 -8.30 -5.36 -9.08
CA LYS A 22 -7.79 -4.19 -9.81
C LYS A 22 -8.15 -2.88 -9.10
N ALA A 23 -9.40 -2.73 -8.68
CA ALA A 23 -9.86 -1.55 -7.95
C ALA A 23 -9.07 -1.36 -6.65
N ARG A 24 -8.91 -2.43 -5.85
CA ARG A 24 -8.12 -2.38 -4.61
C ARG A 24 -6.66 -2.00 -4.85
N LYS A 25 -6.04 -2.52 -5.91
CA LYS A 25 -4.66 -2.17 -6.28
C LYS A 25 -4.53 -0.68 -6.62
N ILE A 26 -5.49 -0.12 -7.35
CA ILE A 26 -5.50 1.31 -7.70
C ILE A 26 -5.64 2.16 -6.43
N THR A 27 -6.57 1.80 -5.54
CA THR A 27 -6.75 2.49 -4.25
C THR A 27 -5.47 2.45 -3.42
N GLN A 28 -4.84 1.28 -3.27
CA GLN A 28 -3.59 1.15 -2.52
C GLN A 28 -2.45 2.00 -3.09
N LEU A 29 -2.32 2.08 -4.41
CA LEU A 29 -1.33 2.96 -5.03
C LEU A 29 -1.63 4.43 -4.75
N GLY A 30 -2.89 4.85 -4.81
CA GLY A 30 -3.32 6.20 -4.44
C GLY A 30 -3.03 6.54 -2.98
N GLU A 31 -3.28 5.59 -2.06
CA GLU A 31 -2.96 5.75 -0.64
C GLU A 31 -1.47 5.93 -0.40
N VAL A 32 -0.61 5.20 -1.11
CA VAL A 32 0.85 5.37 -1.01
C VAL A 32 1.28 6.75 -1.49
N VAL A 33 0.77 7.19 -2.65
CA VAL A 33 1.08 8.51 -3.22
C VAL A 33 0.72 9.63 -2.23
N ALA A 34 -0.49 9.57 -1.66
CA ALA A 34 -0.94 10.54 -0.66
C ALA A 34 -0.12 10.47 0.64
N ALA A 35 0.18 9.26 1.14
CA ALA A 35 0.97 9.11 2.37
C ALA A 35 2.38 9.68 2.24
N THR A 36 3.01 9.54 1.06
CA THR A 36 4.34 10.09 0.79
C THR A 36 4.32 11.58 0.45
N GLY A 37 3.15 12.21 0.30
CA GLY A 37 3.00 13.59 -0.17
C GLY A 37 3.38 13.78 -1.65
N ALA A 38 3.36 12.70 -2.43
CA ALA A 38 3.74 12.72 -3.84
C ALA A 38 2.60 13.27 -4.72
N ASP A 39 1.39 13.39 -4.18
CA ASP A 39 0.24 14.07 -4.81
C ASP A 39 0.43 15.58 -4.97
N ALA A 40 1.42 16.17 -4.30
CA ALA A 40 1.83 17.56 -4.53
C ALA A 40 2.67 17.75 -5.80
N LEU A 41 3.21 16.66 -6.38
CA LEU A 41 3.92 16.70 -7.66
C LEU A 41 2.93 16.76 -8.81
N ASP A 42 3.31 17.43 -9.89
CA ASP A 42 2.56 17.35 -11.14
C ASP A 42 2.67 15.94 -11.77
N VAL A 43 1.70 15.61 -12.63
CA VAL A 43 1.58 14.27 -13.22
C VAL A 43 2.78 13.88 -14.09
N GLU A 44 3.41 14.84 -14.76
CA GLU A 44 4.53 14.59 -15.67
C GLU A 44 5.80 14.29 -14.85
N THR A 45 6.06 15.06 -13.79
CA THR A 45 7.16 14.82 -12.85
C THR A 45 6.99 13.48 -12.15
N LEU A 46 5.80 13.17 -11.63
CA LEU A 46 5.54 11.87 -10.99
C LEU A 46 5.77 10.70 -11.97
N ALA A 47 5.30 10.83 -13.21
CA ALA A 47 5.55 9.84 -14.25
C ALA A 47 7.05 9.67 -14.54
N GLY A 48 7.79 10.76 -14.66
CA GLY A 48 9.25 10.74 -14.88
C GLY A 48 10.01 10.04 -13.75
N VAL A 49 9.63 10.28 -12.49
CA VAL A 49 10.21 9.59 -11.32
C VAL A 49 9.91 8.08 -11.37
N LEU A 50 8.68 7.70 -11.70
CA LEU A 50 8.29 6.28 -11.79
C LEU A 50 9.01 5.55 -12.94
N LEU A 51 9.17 6.19 -14.10
CA LEU A 51 9.95 5.65 -15.22
C LEU A 51 11.42 5.46 -14.83
N SER A 52 12.02 6.48 -14.22
CA SER A 52 13.39 6.41 -13.70
C SER A 52 13.56 5.25 -12.70
N ALA A 53 12.54 5.01 -11.86
CA ALA A 53 12.57 3.92 -10.90
C ALA A 53 12.48 2.53 -11.56
N VAL A 54 11.77 2.41 -12.68
CA VAL A 54 11.70 1.17 -13.48
C VAL A 54 13.07 0.87 -14.10
N GLU A 55 13.72 1.89 -14.66
CA GLU A 55 15.02 1.79 -15.34
C GLU A 55 16.22 1.61 -14.39
N ALA A 56 16.04 1.89 -13.10
CA ALA A 56 17.10 1.82 -12.11
C ALA A 56 17.69 0.40 -11.93
N LYS A 57 19.00 0.35 -11.62
CA LYS A 57 19.72 -0.88 -11.26
C LYS A 57 19.30 -1.39 -9.88
N ASP A 58 19.54 -2.68 -9.62
CA ASP A 58 19.07 -3.35 -8.39
C ASP A 58 19.58 -2.71 -7.10
N GLY A 59 20.82 -2.20 -7.08
CA GLY A 59 21.36 -1.53 -5.90
C GLY A 59 20.56 -0.29 -5.48
N ALA A 60 20.12 0.53 -6.44
CA ALA A 60 19.26 1.68 -6.16
C ALA A 60 17.87 1.23 -5.70
N LYS A 61 17.32 0.17 -6.30
CA LYS A 61 16.02 -0.42 -5.93
C LYS A 61 16.04 -0.98 -4.50
N GLU A 62 17.14 -1.60 -4.08
CA GLU A 62 17.33 -2.09 -2.71
C GLU A 62 17.35 -0.96 -1.69
N GLU A 63 18.08 0.12 -1.98
CA GLU A 63 18.12 1.29 -1.11
C GLU A 63 16.73 1.94 -0.97
N TRP A 64 16.00 2.10 -2.08
CA TRP A 64 14.63 2.63 -2.04
C TRP A 64 13.66 1.70 -1.31
N ARG A 65 13.80 0.38 -1.46
CA ARG A 65 13.01 -0.60 -0.68
C ARG A 65 13.25 -0.44 0.81
N ARG A 66 14.50 -0.26 1.24
CA ARG A 66 14.84 0.00 2.65
C ARG A 66 14.21 1.30 3.13
N LYS A 67 14.39 2.41 2.40
CA LYS A 67 13.78 3.72 2.72
C LYS A 67 12.25 3.62 2.84
N GLY A 68 11.61 2.91 1.91
CA GLY A 68 10.16 2.66 1.94
C GLY A 68 9.73 1.85 3.17
N ALA A 69 10.48 0.79 3.52
CA ALA A 69 10.20 0.02 4.73
C ALA A 69 10.28 0.88 6.00
N ASP A 70 11.33 1.70 6.13
CA ASP A 70 11.52 2.61 7.26
C ASP A 70 10.36 3.62 7.37
N PHE A 71 9.89 4.18 6.25
CA PHE A 71 8.73 5.07 6.19
C PHE A 71 7.47 4.42 6.79
N PHE A 72 7.12 3.20 6.34
CA PHE A 72 5.93 2.49 6.82
C PHE A 72 6.10 1.93 8.24
N GLN A 73 7.32 1.59 8.67
CA GLN A 73 7.58 1.20 10.06
C GLN A 73 7.36 2.38 11.02
N ARG A 74 7.86 3.57 10.66
CA ARG A 74 7.67 4.78 11.46
C ARG A 74 6.21 5.20 11.55
N ALA A 75 5.44 5.06 10.47
CA ALA A 75 4.00 5.27 10.48
C ALA A 75 3.26 4.34 11.46
N ARG A 76 3.71 3.08 11.60
CA ARG A 76 3.14 2.11 12.55
C ARG A 76 3.56 2.34 14.01
N GLY A 77 4.78 2.85 14.25
CA GLY A 77 5.31 3.10 15.60
C GLY A 77 4.72 4.31 16.33
N GLY A 78 4.19 5.30 15.60
CA GLY A 78 3.59 6.51 16.18
C GLY A 78 2.27 6.31 16.94
N GLY A 79 1.61 5.16 16.76
CA GLY A 79 0.40 4.78 17.50
C GLY A 79 0.68 4.13 18.85
N ALA A 80 1.76 3.36 18.98
CA ALA A 80 2.07 2.59 20.19
C ALA A 80 2.70 3.43 21.32
N SER A 81 3.34 4.56 20.97
CA SER A 81 3.98 5.44 21.97
C SER A 81 2.97 6.24 22.79
N ARG A 82 1.81 6.60 22.23
CA ARG A 82 0.76 7.33 22.97
C ARG A 82 0.03 6.47 24.00
N SER A 83 -0.04 5.16 23.79
CA SER A 83 -0.73 4.24 24.71
C SER A 83 0.08 3.87 25.96
N ARG A 84 1.43 3.94 25.91
CA ARG A 84 2.28 3.69 27.09
C ARG A 84 2.45 4.92 27.99
N ALA A 85 2.43 6.13 27.41
CA ALA A 85 2.52 7.37 28.18
C ALA A 85 1.28 7.61 29.06
N ALA A 86 0.09 7.18 28.61
CA ALA A 86 -1.15 7.30 29.38
C ALA A 86 -1.24 6.32 30.57
N GLN A 87 -0.53 5.18 30.52
CA GLN A 87 -0.56 4.16 31.58
C GLN A 87 0.47 4.44 32.69
N HIS A 88 1.51 5.23 32.41
CA HIS A 88 2.54 5.58 33.39
C HIS A 88 2.22 6.85 34.21
N ALA A 89 1.12 7.54 33.89
CA ALA A 89 0.68 8.77 34.57
C ALA A 89 -0.49 8.57 35.55
N GLN A 90 -1.02 7.34 35.69
CA GLN A 90 -2.14 7.04 36.60
C GLN A 90 -1.74 6.22 37.84
N GLY A 91 -0.44 6.13 38.16
CA GLY A 91 0.03 5.38 39.33
C GLY A 91 1.22 6.04 40.01
N ALA A 92 0.96 7.08 40.82
CA ALA A 92 1.59 7.36 42.12
C ALA A 92 1.28 8.81 42.58
N PRO A 93 1.28 9.09 43.89
CA PRO A 93 1.26 8.20 45.06
C PRO A 93 -0.14 8.02 45.68
#